data_AF-A0A840VZQ3-F1
#
_entry.id   AF-A0A840VZQ3-F1
#
_cell.length_a   1.000
_cell.length_b   1.000
_cell.length_c   1.000
_cell.angle_alpha   90.00
_cell.angle_beta   90.00
_cell.angle_gamma   90.00
#
_symmetry.space_group_name_H-M   'P 1'
#
loop_
_entity.id
_entity.type
_entity.pdbx_description
1 polymer ?
#
loop_
_entity_poly.entity_id
_entity_poly.type
_entity_poly.pdbx_seq_one_letter_code
_entity_poly.pdbx_strand_id
1 'polypeptide(L)'
;METWGREGTDDVIDQIEREGADPKEQVHRAGMLPFSDDRLLPVDLAIRGWARRDTAVAERLRRVDNRRMELLREEIGTFCADPDEVEARSLLAFCAAIGEHFLAADHPGRSRAEVLTRAADFLLDRPPGRAAAPQAPEQRA
;
A
#
# COMPACT_ATOMS: atom_id res chain seq x y z
N MET A 1 7.90 6.97 -19.57
CA MET A 1 8.15 7.76 -18.32
C MET A 1 6.95 8.61 -17.95
N GLU A 2 6.46 9.48 -18.85
CA GLU A 2 5.22 10.26 -18.60
C GLU A 2 4.02 9.36 -18.33
N THR A 3 3.86 8.33 -19.15
CA THR A 3 2.84 7.28 -19.02
C THR A 3 2.87 6.57 -17.66
N TRP A 4 4.03 6.14 -17.16
CA TRP A 4 4.13 5.47 -15.84
C TRP A 4 3.80 6.38 -14.66
N GLY A 5 4.22 7.66 -14.70
CA GLY A 5 3.88 8.60 -13.62
C GLY A 5 2.38 8.88 -13.55
N ARG A 6 1.73 8.98 -14.71
CA ARG A 6 0.30 9.22 -14.86
C ARG A 6 -0.52 7.98 -14.49
N GLU A 7 -0.20 6.83 -15.09
CA GLU A 7 -0.91 5.55 -14.87
C GLU A 7 -0.68 4.97 -13.46
N GLY A 8 0.49 5.20 -12.86
CA GLY A 8 0.85 4.64 -11.55
C GLY A 8 0.50 5.51 -10.35
N THR A 9 -0.02 6.73 -10.57
CA THR A 9 -0.36 7.68 -9.49
C THR A 9 -1.65 8.44 -9.78
N ASP A 10 -1.73 9.16 -10.90
CA ASP A 10 -2.88 10.04 -11.22
C ASP A 10 -4.15 9.21 -11.50
N ASP A 11 -4.05 8.14 -12.30
CA ASP A 11 -5.20 7.29 -12.64
C ASP A 11 -5.73 6.50 -11.42
N VAL A 12 -4.85 6.15 -10.48
CA VAL A 12 -5.20 5.47 -9.22
C VAL A 12 -5.91 6.43 -8.28
N ILE A 13 -5.46 7.68 -8.19
CA ILE A 13 -6.11 8.74 -7.40
C ILE A 13 -7.51 9.01 -7.94
N ASP A 14 -7.64 9.22 -9.26
CA ASP A 14 -8.91 9.48 -9.91
C ASP A 14 -9.90 8.32 -9.71
N GLN A 15 -9.40 7.08 -9.60
CA GLN A 15 -10.24 5.91 -9.34
C GLN A 15 -10.71 5.82 -7.88
N ILE A 16 -9.86 6.17 -6.92
CA ILE A 16 -10.20 6.22 -5.49
C ILE A 16 -11.28 7.29 -5.24
N GLU A 17 -11.12 8.48 -5.82
CA GLU A 17 -12.08 9.59 -5.69
C GLU A 17 -13.45 9.27 -6.31
N ARG A 18 -13.49 8.44 -7.37
CA ARG A 18 -14.75 8.05 -8.05
C ARG A 18 -15.55 6.98 -7.31
N GLU A 19 -14.92 6.11 -6.52
CA GLU A 19 -15.57 4.92 -5.95
C GLU A 19 -16.18 5.14 -4.55
N GLY A 20 -15.87 6.24 -3.85
CA GLY A 20 -16.61 6.67 -2.66
C GLY A 20 -16.67 5.65 -1.51
N ALA A 21 -15.61 4.86 -1.31
CA ALA A 21 -15.55 3.84 -0.26
C ALA A 21 -15.12 4.39 1.12
N ASP A 22 -15.34 3.62 2.19
CA ASP A 22 -14.89 3.94 3.57
C ASP A 22 -13.39 4.34 3.59
N PRO A 23 -12.98 5.47 4.20
CA PRO A 23 -11.58 5.93 4.22
C PRO A 23 -10.57 4.86 4.65
N LYS A 24 -10.90 4.04 5.65
CA LYS A 24 -10.00 2.93 6.08
C LYS A 24 -9.85 1.85 5.00
N GLU A 25 -10.90 1.61 4.23
CA GLU A 25 -10.87 0.70 3.09
C GLU A 25 -10.18 1.34 1.87
N GLN A 26 -10.27 2.67 1.72
CA GLN A 26 -9.48 3.44 0.77
C GLN A 26 -8.01 3.45 1.11
N VAL A 27 -7.56 3.53 2.37
CA VAL A 27 -6.12 3.39 2.70
C VAL A 27 -5.62 1.98 2.49
N HIS A 28 -6.38 0.99 2.93
CA HIS A 28 -6.03 -0.41 2.66
C HIS A 28 -5.94 -0.63 1.15
N ARG A 29 -6.88 -0.06 0.37
CA ARG A 29 -6.83 -0.12 -1.08
C ARG A 29 -5.77 0.78 -1.67
N ALA A 30 -5.45 1.97 -1.20
CA ALA A 30 -4.51 2.93 -1.79
C ALA A 30 -3.06 2.66 -1.41
N GLY A 31 -2.82 2.04 -0.24
CA GLY A 31 -1.54 1.44 0.11
C GLY A 31 -1.25 0.19 -0.74
N MET A 32 -2.28 -0.45 -1.27
CA MET A 32 -2.17 -1.62 -2.15
C MET A 32 -2.28 -1.26 -3.65
N LEU A 33 -3.16 -0.35 -4.07
CA LEU A 33 -3.63 -0.11 -5.46
C LEU A 33 -2.56 0.37 -6.44
N PRO A 34 -1.63 1.28 -6.07
CA PRO A 34 -0.50 1.60 -6.94
C PRO A 34 0.38 0.37 -7.23
N PHE A 35 0.25 -0.69 -6.42
CA PHE A 35 1.03 -1.93 -6.45
C PHE A 35 0.19 -3.20 -6.68
N SER A 36 -1.15 -3.12 -6.65
CA SER A 36 -2.10 -4.22 -6.87
C SER A 36 -2.35 -4.49 -8.35
N ASP A 37 -1.95 -3.57 -9.24
CA ASP A 37 -1.87 -3.88 -10.65
C ASP A 37 -0.57 -4.67 -10.89
N ASP A 38 -0.71 -5.99 -11.04
CA ASP A 38 0.37 -6.94 -11.36
C ASP A 38 1.22 -6.47 -12.55
N ARG A 39 0.68 -5.59 -13.41
CA ARG A 39 1.41 -4.99 -14.54
C ARG A 39 2.35 -3.86 -14.12
N LEU A 40 1.95 -3.02 -13.17
CA LEU A 40 2.67 -1.79 -12.83
C LEU A 40 3.71 -1.99 -11.72
N LEU A 41 3.50 -2.96 -10.83
CA LEU A 41 4.45 -3.27 -9.76
C LEU A 41 5.86 -3.63 -10.29
N PRO A 42 6.05 -4.53 -11.28
CA PRO A 42 7.37 -4.81 -11.84
C PRO A 42 8.06 -3.56 -12.43
N VAL A 43 7.29 -2.65 -13.00
CA VAL A 43 7.79 -1.39 -13.57
C VAL A 43 8.24 -0.43 -12.46
N ASP A 44 7.47 -0.29 -11.39
CA ASP A 44 7.84 0.51 -10.22
C ASP A 44 9.14 0.01 -9.59
N LEU A 45 9.28 -1.30 -9.37
CA LEU A 45 10.50 -1.92 -8.84
C LEU A 45 11.72 -1.70 -9.76
N ALA A 46 11.53 -1.83 -11.08
CA ALA A 46 12.60 -1.55 -12.04
C ALA A 46 13.04 -0.08 -12.02
N ILE A 47 12.10 0.86 -11.91
CA ILE A 47 12.38 2.29 -11.81
C ILE A 47 13.12 2.62 -10.51
N ARG A 48 12.73 2.02 -9.38
CA ARG A 48 13.47 2.15 -8.11
C ARG A 48 14.91 1.66 -8.24
N GLY A 49 15.12 0.53 -8.92
CA GLY A 49 16.47 0.02 -9.23
C GLY A 49 17.28 0.95 -10.14
N TRP A 50 16.65 1.60 -11.11
CA TRP A 50 17.28 2.57 -12.00
C TRP A 50 17.60 3.89 -11.30
N ALA A 51 16.68 4.42 -10.48
CA ALA A 51 16.83 5.66 -9.73
C ALA A 51 18.11 5.71 -8.87
N ARG A 52 18.62 4.55 -8.42
CA ARG A 52 19.89 4.45 -7.68
C ARG A 52 21.12 4.91 -8.48
N ARG A 53 21.01 4.98 -9.81
CA ARG A 53 22.12 5.30 -10.73
C ARG A 53 21.84 6.50 -11.63
N ASP A 54 20.63 7.05 -11.60
CA ASP A 54 20.19 8.13 -12.48
C ASP A 54 19.42 9.20 -11.70
N THR A 55 20.00 10.39 -11.61
CA THR A 55 19.46 11.52 -10.85
C THR A 55 18.13 12.02 -11.43
N ALA A 56 17.96 12.01 -12.75
CA ALA A 56 16.71 12.49 -13.36
C ALA A 56 15.55 11.54 -13.03
N VAL A 57 15.82 10.24 -12.99
CA VAL A 57 14.86 9.23 -12.57
C VAL A 57 14.59 9.31 -11.07
N ALA A 58 15.61 9.54 -10.24
CA ALA A 58 15.44 9.75 -8.80
C ALA A 58 14.54 10.95 -8.49
N GLU A 59 14.73 12.07 -9.17
CA GLU A 59 13.87 13.26 -9.04
C GLU A 59 12.42 12.96 -9.41
N ARG A 60 12.21 12.14 -10.45
CA ARG A 60 10.86 11.72 -10.86
C ARG A 60 10.22 10.79 -9.84
N LEU A 61 10.96 9.80 -9.35
CA LEU A 61 10.50 8.89 -8.30
C LEU A 61 10.13 9.65 -7.03
N ARG A 62 10.92 10.66 -6.62
CA ARG A 62 10.60 11.49 -5.46
C ARG A 62 9.25 12.19 -5.59
N ARG A 63 8.89 12.71 -6.77
CA ARG A 63 7.59 13.35 -6.99
C ARG A 63 6.43 12.36 -6.86
N VAL A 64 6.59 11.16 -7.41
CA VAL A 64 5.60 10.08 -7.30
C VAL A 64 5.42 9.63 -5.86
N ASP A 65 6.51 9.35 -5.15
CA ASP A 65 6.48 8.91 -3.76
C ASP A 65 5.92 10.00 -2.83
N ASN A 66 6.22 11.28 -3.08
CA ASN A 66 5.61 12.40 -2.34
C ASN A 66 4.09 12.44 -2.51
N ARG A 67 3.57 12.24 -3.72
CA ARG A 67 2.13 12.22 -3.96
C ARG A 67 1.44 11.04 -3.27
N ARG A 68 2.07 9.86 -3.29
CA ARG A 68 1.59 8.68 -2.55
C ARG A 68 1.59 8.92 -1.04
N MET A 69 2.62 9.58 -0.51
CA MET A 69 2.70 9.98 0.90
C MET A 69 1.64 11.02 1.29
N GLU A 70 1.31 11.97 0.41
CA GLU A 70 0.20 12.92 0.64
C GLU A 70 -1.12 12.20 0.87
N LEU A 71 -1.47 11.22 0.02
CA LEU A 71 -2.69 10.42 0.19
C LEU A 71 -2.70 9.66 1.52
N LEU A 72 -1.56 9.04 1.89
CA LEU A 72 -1.46 8.33 3.17
C LEU A 72 -1.70 9.28 4.36
N ARG A 73 -1.17 10.50 4.31
CA ARG A 73 -1.38 11.52 5.35
C ARG A 73 -2.82 11.99 5.41
N GLU A 74 -3.41 12.31 4.26
CA GLU A 74 -4.81 12.75 4.15
C GLU A 74 -5.73 11.71 4.77
N GLU A 75 -5.56 10.46 4.38
CA GLU A 75 -6.43 9.39 4.84
C GLU A 75 -6.19 8.97 6.30
N ILE A 76 -4.93 8.83 6.74
CA ILE A 76 -4.62 8.51 8.14
C ILE A 76 -5.07 9.67 9.05
N GLY A 77 -4.96 10.91 8.59
CA GLY A 77 -5.44 12.10 9.27
C GLY A 77 -6.95 12.11 9.53
N THR A 78 -7.75 11.30 8.80
CA THR A 78 -9.19 11.17 9.05
C THR A 78 -9.51 10.48 10.39
N PHE A 79 -8.59 9.67 10.92
CA PHE A 79 -8.79 8.90 12.16
C PHE A 79 -7.65 9.05 13.19
N CYS A 80 -6.56 9.74 12.85
CA CYS A 80 -5.44 10.04 13.73
C CYS A 80 -5.24 11.56 13.82
N ALA A 81 -5.37 12.12 15.03
CA ALA A 81 -5.30 13.57 15.24
C ALA A 81 -3.88 14.09 15.53
N ASP A 82 -2.95 13.21 15.91
CA ASP A 82 -1.56 13.59 16.16
C ASP A 82 -0.79 13.64 14.84
N PRO A 83 -0.32 14.82 14.39
CA PRO A 83 0.39 14.97 13.13
C PRO A 83 1.71 14.16 13.07
N ASP A 84 2.38 13.95 14.21
CA ASP A 84 3.61 13.17 14.26
C ASP A 84 3.31 11.68 14.09
N GLU A 85 2.20 11.21 14.66
CA GLU A 85 1.71 9.83 14.48
C GLU A 85 1.22 9.59 13.04
N VAL A 86 0.57 10.57 12.42
CA VAL A 86 0.14 10.51 11.00
C VAL A 86 1.35 10.31 10.09
N GLU A 87 2.41 11.11 10.26
CA GLU A 87 3.62 10.98 9.44
C GLU A 87 4.29 9.62 9.65
N ALA A 88 4.43 9.19 10.91
CA ALA A 88 5.04 7.91 11.25
C ALA A 88 4.27 6.72 10.63
N ARG A 89 2.94 6.70 10.76
CA ARG A 89 2.10 5.65 10.17
C ARG A 89 2.14 5.68 8.64
N SER A 90 2.14 6.87 8.03
CA SER A 90 2.26 7.02 6.58
C SER A 90 3.57 6.43 6.07
N LEU A 91 4.69 6.77 6.71
CA LEU A 91 6.00 6.23 6.36
C LEU A 91 6.03 4.70 6.50
N LEU A 92 5.52 4.17 7.62
CA LEU A 92 5.52 2.73 7.87
C LEU A 92 4.63 1.97 6.88
N ALA A 93 3.46 2.50 6.53
CA ALA A 93 2.57 1.92 5.53
C ALA A 93 3.25 1.89 4.15
N PHE A 94 3.86 2.99 3.74
CA PHE A 94 4.59 3.07 2.49
C PHE A 94 5.78 2.09 2.44
N CYS A 95 6.57 2.03 3.52
CA CYS A 95 7.68 1.09 3.67
C CYS A 95 7.22 -0.37 3.64
N ALA A 96 6.08 -0.71 4.25
CA ALA A 96 5.54 -2.07 4.22
C ALA A 96 5.11 -2.46 2.79
N ALA A 97 4.41 -1.57 2.09
CA ALA A 97 3.91 -1.83 0.73
C ALA A 97 5.04 -2.09 -0.29
N ILE A 98 6.16 -1.33 -0.21
CA ILE A 98 7.29 -1.50 -1.12
C ILE A 98 8.32 -2.49 -0.60
N GLY A 99 8.67 -2.36 0.68
CA GLY A 99 9.79 -3.06 1.31
C GLY A 99 9.58 -4.56 1.38
N GLU A 100 8.33 -5.03 1.40
CA GLU A 100 8.01 -6.45 1.41
C GLU A 100 8.63 -7.19 0.22
N HIS A 101 8.64 -6.57 -0.97
CA HIS A 101 9.19 -7.15 -2.19
C HIS A 101 10.72 -7.34 -2.15
N PHE A 102 11.40 -6.67 -1.23
CA PHE A 102 12.84 -6.80 -1.01
C PHE A 102 13.18 -7.68 0.21
N LEU A 103 12.18 -8.05 1.01
CA LEU A 103 12.39 -8.81 2.24
C LEU A 103 12.49 -10.31 1.96
N ALA A 104 13.71 -10.85 2.02
CA ALA A 104 14.01 -12.28 1.95
C ALA A 104 13.91 -12.94 3.34
N ALA A 105 12.73 -12.89 3.95
CA ALA A 105 12.44 -13.55 5.22
C ALA A 105 11.24 -14.50 5.10
N ASP A 106 11.31 -15.61 5.84
CA ASP A 106 10.19 -16.53 6.02
C ASP A 106 9.26 -16.06 7.14
N HIS A 107 8.01 -16.54 7.11
CA HIS A 107 7.00 -16.27 8.14
C HIS A 107 6.48 -17.61 8.72
N PRO A 108 7.15 -18.23 9.70
CA PRO A 108 6.72 -19.53 10.22
C PRO A 108 5.26 -19.54 10.67
N GLY A 109 4.47 -20.43 10.05
CA GLY A 109 3.04 -20.59 10.35
C GLY A 109 2.11 -19.52 9.77
N ARG A 110 2.59 -18.64 8.88
CA ARG A 110 1.79 -17.62 8.18
C ARG A 110 2.30 -17.42 6.75
N SER A 111 1.41 -17.02 5.86
CA SER A 111 1.78 -16.47 4.56
C SER A 111 2.24 -15.01 4.69
N ARG A 112 2.99 -14.55 3.69
CA ARG A 112 3.40 -13.14 3.59
C ARG A 112 2.20 -12.20 3.52
N ALA A 113 1.17 -12.57 2.73
CA ALA A 113 -0.06 -11.80 2.62
C ALA A 113 -0.75 -11.64 3.98
N GLU A 114 -0.86 -12.71 4.79
CA GLU A 114 -1.45 -12.61 6.14
C GLU A 114 -0.67 -11.68 7.06
N VAL A 115 0.67 -11.69 6.99
CA VAL A 115 1.51 -10.79 7.78
C VAL A 115 1.34 -9.35 7.34
N LEU A 116 1.28 -9.09 6.03
CA LEU A 116 1.08 -7.74 5.48
C LEU A 116 -0.30 -7.18 5.82
N THR A 117 -1.37 -7.98 5.68
CA THR A 117 -2.72 -7.58 6.12
C THR A 117 -2.72 -7.24 7.59
N ARG A 118 -2.05 -8.04 8.43
CA ARG A 118 -1.98 -7.77 9.87
C ARG A 118 -1.18 -6.51 10.19
N ALA A 119 -0.08 -6.25 9.48
CA ALA A 119 0.69 -5.03 9.61
C ALA A 119 -0.14 -3.79 9.21
N ALA A 120 -0.89 -3.88 8.10
CA ALA A 120 -1.82 -2.84 7.68
C ALA A 120 -2.89 -2.57 8.74
N ASP A 121 -3.50 -3.61 9.33
CA ASP A 121 -4.48 -3.43 10.42
C ASP A 121 -3.90 -2.64 11.61
N PHE A 122 -2.65 -2.92 12.00
CA PHE A 122 -1.98 -2.18 13.06
C PHE A 122 -1.73 -0.72 12.71
N LEU A 123 -1.35 -0.44 11.46
CA LEU A 123 -1.07 0.92 10.99
C LEU A 123 -2.33 1.75 10.81
N LEU A 124 -3.46 1.11 10.48
CA LEU A 124 -4.74 1.77 10.20
C LEU A 124 -5.70 1.79 11.39
N ASP A 125 -5.24 1.33 12.56
CA ASP A 125 -6.07 1.12 13.74
C ASP A 125 -7.39 0.42 13.40
N ARG A 126 -7.27 -0.67 12.62
CA ARG A 126 -8.40 -1.51 12.23
C ARG A 126 -8.54 -2.61 13.28
N PRO A 127 -9.75 -2.85 13.82
CA PRO A 127 -9.96 -4.02 14.67
C PRO A 127 -9.56 -5.25 13.85
N PRO A 128 -8.83 -6.22 14.44
CA PRO A 128 -8.37 -7.40 13.73
C PRO A 128 -9.56 -8.00 12.97
N GLY A 129 -9.45 -8.06 11.64
CA GLY A 129 -10.44 -8.73 10.82
C GLY A 129 -10.62 -10.13 11.39
N ARG A 130 -11.84 -10.47 11.81
CA ARG A 130 -12.18 -11.84 12.20
C ARG A 130 -11.88 -12.70 10.97
N ALA A 131 -10.73 -13.35 10.96
CA ALA A 131 -10.37 -14.32 9.93
C ALA A 131 -11.61 -15.19 9.72
N ALA A 132 -12.10 -15.25 8.48
CA ALA A 132 -13.26 -16.06 8.15
C ALA A 132 -12.99 -17.45 8.70
N ALA A 133 -13.82 -17.88 9.66
CA ALA A 133 -13.67 -19.19 10.28
C ALA A 133 -13.67 -20.24 9.16
N PRO A 134 -12.79 -21.26 9.22
CA PRO A 134 -12.80 -22.33 8.24
C PRO A 134 -14.21 -22.93 8.23
N GLN A 135 -14.88 -22.87 7.07
CA GLN A 135 -16.18 -23.48 6.90
C GLN A 135 -16.02 -24.98 7.09
N ALA A 136 -16.68 -25.53 8.11
CA ALA A 136 -16.70 -26.96 8.36
C ALA A 136 -17.27 -27.68 7.12
N PRO A 137 -16.71 -28.82 6.70
CA PRO A 137 -17.19 -29.53 5.54
C PRO A 137 -18.63 -30.01 5.80
N GLU A 138 -19.56 -29.62 4.94
CA GLU A 138 -20.92 -30.15 4.92
C GLU A 138 -20.85 -31.67 4.71
N GLN A 139 -21.20 -32.43 5.75
CA GLN A 139 -21.48 -33.85 5.62
C GLN A 139 -22.79 -33.98 4.85
N ARG A 140 -22.68 -34.33 3.55
CA ARG A 140 -23.83 -34.81 2.78
C ARG A 140 -24.20 -36.21 3.25
N ALA A 141 -25.39 -36.32 3.83
CA ALA A 141 -26.13 -37.56 4.01
C ALA A 141 -26.80 -38.00 2.70
#